data_AF-A0A2N9FR21-F1
#
_entry.id   AF-A0A2N9FR21-F1
#
_cell.length_a   1.000
_cell.length_b   1.000
_cell.length_c   1.000
_cell.angle_alpha   90.00
_cell.angle_beta   90.00
_cell.angle_gamma   90.00
#
_symmetry.space_group_name_H-M   'P 1'
#
loop_
_entity.id
_entity.type
_entity.pdbx_description
1 polymer ?
#
loop_
_entity_poly.entity_id
_entity_poly.type
_entity_poly.pdbx_seq_one_letter_code
_entity_poly.pdbx_strand_id
1 'polypeptide(L)' 'MWKLKLSEGNDVRLKSVNNHIGRQYWEFDPNLGTPEEQAQVEKARDEFKKNRFQAKQGSDLLMRLQVKLNGSLFL' A
#
# COMPACT_ATOMS: atom_id res chain seq x y z
N MET A 1 -0.82 -2.17 6.86
CA MET A 1 0.07 -1.08 6.41
C MET A 1 0.92 -1.54 5.24
N TRP A 2 1.51 -0.63 4.46
CA TRP A 2 2.26 -1.00 3.26
C TRP A 2 3.76 -1.02 3.55
N LYS A 3 4.43 -2.12 3.19
CA LYS A 3 5.88 -2.26 3.29
C LYS A 3 6.50 -2.16 1.91
N LEU A 4 7.54 -1.33 1.77
CA LEU A 4 8.34 -1.29 0.55
C LEU A 4 9.17 -2.55 0.49
N LYS A 5 9.03 -3.31 -0.60
CA LYS A 5 9.84 -4.47 -0.90
C LYS A 5 10.59 -4.28 -2.20
N LEU A 6 11.81 -4.80 -2.21
CA LEU A 6 12.65 -4.91 -3.39
C LEU A 6 12.51 -6.31 -3.94
N SER A 7 12.52 -6.43 -5.26
CA SER A 7 12.51 -7.73 -5.91
C SER A 7 13.92 -8.34 -5.84
N GLU A 8 14.01 -9.54 -5.28
CA GLU A 8 15.25 -10.33 -5.18
C GLU A 8 15.52 -11.19 -6.41
N GLY A 9 14.54 -11.23 -7.32
CA GLY A 9 14.63 -11.88 -8.62
C GLY A 9 14.44 -13.38 -8.65
N ASN A 10 14.28 -14.05 -7.52
CA ASN A 10 14.10 -15.50 -7.51
C ASN A 10 12.66 -15.96 -7.83
N ASP A 11 11.86 -15.17 -8.54
CA ASP A 11 10.46 -15.51 -8.82
C ASP A 11 10.32 -16.30 -10.13
N VAL A 12 10.20 -17.62 -9.99
CA VAL A 12 10.09 -18.59 -11.11
C VAL A 12 8.82 -18.37 -11.94
N ARG A 13 7.80 -17.71 -11.39
CA ARG A 13 6.50 -17.50 -12.06
C ARG A 13 6.47 -16.28 -12.97
N LEU A 14 7.48 -15.41 -12.92
CA LEU A 14 7.51 -14.17 -13.67
C LEU A 14 8.69 -14.16 -14.65
N LYS A 15 8.40 -13.81 -15.92
CA LYS A 15 9.45 -13.65 -16.94
C LYS A 15 10.06 -12.26 -16.83
N SER A 16 11.38 -12.19 -16.73
CA SER A 16 12.14 -10.95 -16.82
C SER A 16 13.44 -11.17 -17.56
N VAL A 17 13.87 -10.13 -18.29
CA VAL A 17 15.20 -10.04 -18.92
C VAL A 17 16.32 -9.71 -17.92
N ASN A 18 15.98 -9.20 -16.73
CA ASN A 18 16.95 -8.89 -15.66
C ASN A 18 16.51 -9.46 -14.30
N ASN A 19 15.81 -10.60 -14.31
CA ASN A 19 15.38 -11.26 -13.09
C ASN A 19 14.63 -10.31 -12.11
N HIS A 20 13.86 -9.32 -12.60
CA HIS A 20 13.20 -8.28 -11.79
C HIS A 20 14.10 -7.47 -10.84
N ILE A 21 15.43 -7.57 -10.93
CA ILE A 21 16.36 -6.88 -10.04
C ILE A 21 16.14 -5.36 -10.15
N GLY A 22 16.05 -4.70 -8.99
CA GLY A 22 15.84 -3.25 -8.90
C GLY A 22 14.37 -2.80 -8.93
N ARG A 23 13.40 -3.70 -9.12
CA ARG A 23 11.97 -3.36 -9.01
C ARG A 23 11.58 -3.17 -7.55
N GLN A 24 10.97 -2.02 -7.25
CA GLN A 24 10.35 -1.72 -5.96
C GLN A 24 8.83 -1.87 -6.06
N TYR A 25 8.21 -2.42 -5.02
CA TYR A 25 6.76 -2.51 -4.91
C TYR A 25 6.33 -2.42 -3.46
N TRP A 26 5.07 -2.04 -3.25
CA TRP A 26 4.47 -2.01 -1.93
C TRP A 26 3.67 -3.30 -1.71
N GLU A 27 3.94 -3.99 -0.62
CA GLU A 27 3.15 -5.14 -0.18
C GLU A 27 2.35 -4.75 1.07
N PHE A 28 1.08 -5.15 1.11
CA PHE A 28 0.26 -4.92 2.30
C PHE A 28 0.56 -5.95 3.39
N ASP A 29 0.91 -5.47 4.58
CA ASP A 29 1.12 -6.25 5.79
C ASP A 29 0.12 -5.82 6.87
N PRO A 30 -0.80 -6.70 7.30
CA PRO A 30 -1.80 -6.36 8.30
C PRO A 30 -1.21 -6.13 9.71
N ASN A 31 0.00 -6.59 9.98
CA ASN A 31 0.63 -6.50 11.31
C ASN A 31 1.51 -5.27 11.48
N LEU A 32 1.67 -4.46 10.43
CA LEU A 32 2.45 -3.22 10.47
C LEU A 32 1.57 -2.02 10.88
N GLY A 33 2.18 -1.05 11.57
CA GLY A 33 1.56 0.18 12.08
C GLY A 33 1.01 0.05 13.50
N THR A 34 0.66 1.18 14.11
CA THR A 34 -0.02 1.19 15.41
C THR A 34 -1.50 0.82 15.25
N PRO A 35 -2.17 0.34 16.33
CA PRO A 35 -3.61 0.08 16.28
C PRO A 35 -4.44 1.28 15.81
N GLU A 36 -4.03 2.50 16.15
CA GLU A 36 -4.67 3.75 15.73
C GLU A 36 -4.52 3.98 14.22
N GLU A 37 -3.32 3.78 13.67
CA GLU A 37 -3.07 3.91 12.23
C GLU A 37 -3.85 2.85 11.44
N GLN A 38 -3.88 1.61 11.95
CA GLN A 38 -4.67 0.53 11.36
C GLN A 38 -6.16 0.87 11.35
N ALA A 39 -6.69 1.40 12.46
CA ALA A 39 -8.09 1.82 12.56
C ALA A 39 -8.42 2.96 11.58
N GLN A 40 -7.50 3.92 11.36
CA GLN A 40 -7.68 4.99 10.38
C GLN A 40 -7.76 4.45 8.94
N VAL A 41 -6.87 3.51 8.60
CA VAL A 41 -6.87 2.87 7.28
C VAL A 41 -8.16 2.09 7.07
N GLU A 42 -8.61 1.31 8.05
CA GLU A 42 -9.83 0.51 7.91
C GLU A 42 -11.08 1.38 7.80
N LYS A 43 -11.16 2.47 8.58
CA LYS A 43 -12.22 3.46 8.45
C LYS A 43 -12.26 4.06 7.03
N ALA A 44 -11.11 4.44 6.48
CA ALA A 44 -11.03 4.98 5.12
C ALA A 44 -11.46 3.95 4.05
N ARG A 45 -11.16 2.66 4.25
CA ARG A 45 -11.62 1.57 3.36
C ARG A 45 -13.13 1.39 3.42
N ASP A 46 -13.71 1.42 4.61
CA ASP A 46 -15.15 1.30 4.80
C ASP A 46 -15.91 2.48 4.16
N GLU A 47 -15.44 3.70 4.37
CA GLU A 47 -16.00 4.89 3.75
C GLU A 47 -15.90 4.84 2.23
N PHE A 48 -14.76 4.40 1.69
CA PHE A 48 -14.59 4.18 0.26
C PHE A 48 -15.60 3.16 -0.26
N LYS A 49 -15.72 2.00 0.39
CA LYS A 49 -16.62 0.91 -0.02
C LYS A 49 -18.08 1.36 -0.04
N LYS A 50 -18.51 2.14 0.95
CA LYS A 50 -19.87 2.71 1.04
C LYS A 50 -20.15 3.72 -0.08
N ASN A 51 -19.16 4.57 -0.38
CA ASN A 51 -19.35 5.71 -1.28
C ASN A 51 -18.89 5.45 -2.72
N ARG A 52 -18.34 4.28 -3.05
CA ARG A 52 -17.63 4.05 -4.32
C ARG A 52 -18.45 4.26 -5.59
N PHE A 53 -19.77 4.17 -5.49
CA PHE A 53 -20.70 4.39 -6.61
C PHE A 53 -21.44 5.74 -6.53
N GLN A 54 -21.31 6.44 -5.40
CA GLN A 54 -21.98 7.71 -5.14
C GLN A 54 -21.03 8.90 -5.32
N ALA A 55 -19.73 8.70 -5.07
CA ALA A 55 -18.69 9.70 -5.23
C ALA A 55 -17.69 9.26 -6.30
N LYS A 56 -17.26 10.23 -7.13
CA LYS A 56 -16.21 9.99 -8.14
C LYS A 56 -14.95 9.48 -7.44
N GLN A 57 -14.37 8.41 -7.98
CA GLN A 57 -13.22 7.66 -7.45
C GLN A 57 -11.88 8.43 -7.55
N GLY A 58 -11.90 9.74 -7.31
CA GLY A 58 -10.72 10.60 -7.24
C GLY A 58 -10.35 11.01 -5.80
N SER A 59 -11.09 10.53 -4.79
CA SER A 59 -10.71 10.72 -3.39
C SER A 59 -9.52 9.83 -3.08
N ASP A 60 -8.35 10.44 -3.03
CA ASP A 60 -7.05 9.84 -2.78
C ASP A 60 -6.79 9.62 -1.28
N LEU A 61 -7.82 9.63 -0.43
CA LEU A 61 -7.65 9.53 1.03
C LEU A 61 -6.83 8.29 1.43
N LEU A 62 -7.13 7.15 0.83
CA LEU A 62 -6.39 5.90 1.03
C LEU A 62 -4.92 6.01 0.57
N MET A 63 -4.68 6.64 -0.59
CA MET A 63 -3.33 6.89 -1.09
C MET A 63 -2.56 7.89 -0.22
N ARG A 64 -3.21 8.96 0.26
CA ARG A 64 -2.63 9.97 1.16
C ARG A 64 -2.27 9.37 2.50
N LEU A 65 -3.12 8.52 3.07
CA LEU A 65 -2.82 7.77 4.28
C LEU A 65 -1.60 6.87 4.05
N GLN A 66 -1.53 6.18 2.91
CA GLN A 66 -0.36 5.38 2.56
C GLN A 66 0.92 6.22 2.46
N VAL A 67 0.91 7.37 1.79
CA VAL A 67 2.09 8.25 1.68
C VAL A 67 2.48 8.83 3.04
N LYS A 68 1.52 9.31 3.83
CA LYS A 68 1.79 9.95 5.13
C LYS A 68 2.36 8.97 6.15
N LEU A 69 1.76 7.80 6.26
CA LEU A 69 2.17 6.81 7.25
C LEU A 69 3.49 6.12 6.85
N ASN A 70 3.72 5.92 5.55
CA ASN A 70 4.99 5.36 5.08
C ASN A 70 6.12 6.39 5.09
N GLY A 71 5.83 7.67 4.82
CA GLY A 71 6.82 8.75 4.83
C GLY A 71 7.46 8.98 6.21
N SER A 72 6.77 8.61 7.29
CA SER A 72 7.32 8.67 8.66
C SER A 72 8.39 7.61 8.94
N LEU A 73 8.59 6.62 8.07
CA LEU A 73 9.67 5.63 8.17
C LEU A 73 10.92 6.03 7.36
N PHE A 74 10.89 7.14 6.62
CA PHE A 74 11.96 7.57 5.71
C PHE A 74 12.54 8.97 6.03
N LEU A 75 12.11 9.60 7.13
CA LEU A 75 12.74 10.79 7.74
C LEU A 75 13.06 10.46 9.21
#